data_AF-A0A9Q2PLD3-F1
#
_entry.id   AF-A0A9Q2PLD3-F1
#
_cell.length_a   1.000
_cell.length_b   1.000
_cell.length_c   1.000
_cell.angle_alpha   90.00
_cell.angle_beta   90.00
_cell.angle_gamma   90.00
#
_symmetry.space_group_name_H-M   'P 1'
#
loop_
_entity.id
_entity.type
_entity.pdbx_description
1 polymer ?
#
loop_
_entity_poly.entity_id
_entity_poly.type
_entity_poly.pdbx_seq_one_letter_code
_entity_poly.pdbx_strand_id
1 'polypeptide(L)'
;MFATQSGDPISAQLYHNKAWRPALKKVEGQLGGKTPSPHDLRHTCASWMIAAGVPLPVIQAHLGHESITTTIGVYGHLDRRSAQAGAAAIGAALDAV
;
A
#
# COMPACT_ATOMS: atom_id res chain seq x y z
N MET A 1 -16.96 2.15 11.20
CA MET A 1 -17.25 0.70 11.13
C MET A 1 -18.12 0.47 9.90
N PHE A 2 -17.88 -0.57 9.10
CA PHE A 2 -18.74 -0.91 7.96
C PHE A 2 -19.93 -1.73 8.46
N ALA A 3 -21.14 -1.26 8.18
CA ALA A 3 -22.39 -1.87 8.64
C ALA A 3 -23.23 -2.37 7.46
N THR A 4 -24.04 -3.39 7.72
CA THR A 4 -25.11 -3.82 6.80
C THR A 4 -26.19 -2.74 6.73
N GLN A 5 -27.14 -2.89 5.81
CA GLN A 5 -28.31 -1.98 5.74
C GLN A 5 -29.15 -1.99 7.03
N SER A 6 -29.07 -3.10 7.79
CA SER A 6 -29.73 -3.25 9.09
C SER A 6 -28.93 -2.67 10.26
N GLY A 7 -27.70 -2.20 10.03
CA GLY A 7 -26.81 -1.62 11.05
C GLY A 7 -25.83 -2.61 11.69
N ASP A 8 -25.91 -3.90 11.35
CA ASP A 8 -25.03 -4.92 11.92
C ASP A 8 -23.59 -4.81 11.38
N PRO A 9 -22.56 -5.16 12.18
CA PRO A 9 -21.19 -5.23 11.69
C PRO A 9 -21.03 -6.20 10.51
N ILE A 10 -20.33 -5.78 9.46
CA ILE A 10 -20.01 -6.67 8.34
C ILE A 10 -18.88 -7.63 8.75
N SER A 11 -19.14 -8.94 8.64
CA SER A 11 -18.10 -9.97 8.79
C SER A 11 -17.26 -10.11 7.52
N ALA A 12 -16.03 -10.64 7.66
CA ALA A 12 -15.14 -10.89 6.53
C ALA A 12 -15.78 -11.82 5.47
N GLN A 13 -16.52 -12.84 5.92
CA GLN A 13 -17.22 -13.77 5.03
C GLN A 13 -18.35 -13.07 4.26
N LEU A 14 -19.11 -12.22 4.95
CA LEU A 14 -20.19 -11.45 4.32
C LEU A 14 -19.62 -10.48 3.29
N TYR A 15 -18.56 -9.74 3.65
CA TYR A 15 -17.83 -8.86 2.73
C TYR A 15 -17.34 -9.63 1.49
N HIS A 16 -16.68 -10.77 1.68
CA HIS A 16 -16.12 -11.55 0.59
C HIS A 16 -17.20 -11.99 -0.41
N ASN A 17 -18.32 -12.52 0.10
CA ASN A 17 -19.36 -13.10 -0.74
C ASN A 17 -20.31 -12.06 -1.34
N LYS A 18 -20.59 -10.96 -0.62
CA LYS A 18 -21.58 -9.96 -1.03
C LYS A 18 -20.99 -8.71 -1.67
N ALA A 19 -19.71 -8.42 -1.42
CA ALA A 19 -19.03 -7.26 -2.00
C ALA A 19 -17.87 -7.67 -2.92
N TRP A 20 -16.91 -8.46 -2.44
CA TRP A 20 -15.67 -8.75 -3.16
C TRP A 20 -15.89 -9.58 -4.43
N ARG A 21 -16.49 -10.77 -4.33
CA ARG A 21 -16.74 -11.64 -5.49
C ARG A 21 -17.61 -10.97 -6.57
N PRO A 22 -18.72 -10.29 -6.22
CA PRO A 22 -19.50 -9.54 -7.20
C PRO A 22 -18.71 -8.42 -7.87
N ALA A 23 -17.83 -7.72 -7.14
CA ALA A 23 -16.96 -6.70 -7.72
C ALA A 23 -15.99 -7.30 -8.73
N LEU A 24 -15.31 -8.40 -8.40
CA LEU A 24 -14.40 -9.09 -9.32
C LEU A 24 -15.11 -9.55 -10.60
N LYS A 25 -16.34 -10.09 -10.47
CA LYS A 25 -17.13 -10.50 -11.64
C LYS A 25 -17.45 -9.34 -12.58
N LYS A 26 -17.68 -8.13 -12.05
CA LYS A 26 -17.97 -6.94 -12.88
C LYS A 26 -16.76 -6.49 -13.70
N VAL A 27 -15.54 -6.75 -13.22
CA VAL A 27 -14.29 -6.32 -13.87
C VAL A 27 -13.49 -7.48 -14.45
N GLU A 28 -14.04 -8.70 -14.49
CA GLU A 28 -13.32 -9.94 -14.87
C GLU A 28 -12.58 -9.80 -16.21
N GLY A 29 -13.19 -9.17 -17.22
CA GLY A 29 -12.57 -8.93 -18.53
C GLY A 29 -11.39 -7.94 -18.51
N GLN A 30 -11.24 -7.14 -17.45
CA GLN A 30 -10.16 -6.17 -17.25
C GLN A 30 -9.01 -6.74 -16.42
N LEU A 31 -9.24 -7.85 -15.72
CA LEU A 31 -8.25 -8.43 -14.81
C LEU A 31 -7.22 -9.31 -15.51
N GLY A 32 -7.41 -9.62 -16.80
CA GLY A 32 -6.47 -10.44 -17.57
C GLY A 32 -6.27 -11.83 -16.94
N GLY A 33 -7.32 -12.42 -16.37
CA GLY A 33 -7.28 -13.72 -15.70
C GLY A 33 -6.71 -13.70 -14.26
N LYS A 34 -6.41 -12.52 -13.71
CA LYS A 34 -5.95 -12.39 -12.32
C LYS A 34 -7.11 -12.41 -11.33
N THR A 35 -6.85 -12.97 -10.15
CA THR A 35 -7.75 -12.95 -9.00
C THR A 35 -7.13 -12.14 -7.88
N PRO A 36 -7.24 -10.79 -7.91
CA PRO A 36 -6.73 -9.98 -6.83
C PRO A 36 -7.48 -10.27 -5.53
N SER A 37 -6.77 -10.10 -4.43
CA SER A 37 -7.26 -10.15 -3.07
C SER A 37 -7.44 -8.73 -2.51
N PRO A 38 -8.18 -8.54 -1.42
CA PRO A 38 -8.24 -7.24 -0.73
C PRO A 38 -6.87 -6.76 -0.23
N HIS A 39 -5.91 -7.68 0.00
CA HIS A 39 -4.56 -7.32 0.42
C HIS A 39 -3.76 -6.67 -0.72
N ASP A 40 -4.03 -7.02 -1.97
CA ASP A 40 -3.39 -6.39 -3.13
C ASP A 40 -3.76 -4.91 -3.26
N LEU A 41 -4.95 -4.53 -2.80
CA LEU A 41 -5.34 -3.11 -2.70
C LEU A 41 -4.49 -2.35 -1.69
N ARG A 42 -4.16 -3.00 -0.56
CA ARG A 42 -3.26 -2.43 0.45
C ARG A 42 -1.84 -2.28 -0.10
N HIS A 43 -1.36 -3.25 -0.88
CA HIS A 43 -0.09 -3.13 -1.58
C HIS A 43 -0.09 -1.98 -2.59
N THR A 44 -1.16 -1.85 -3.38
CA THR A 44 -1.31 -0.77 -4.35
C THR A 44 -1.27 0.61 -3.68
N CYS A 45 -1.98 0.77 -2.55
CA CYS A 45 -1.95 2.00 -1.76
C CYS A 45 -0.53 2.36 -1.29
N ALA A 46 0.22 1.38 -0.78
CA ALA A 46 1.61 1.57 -0.39
C ALA A 46 2.48 2.02 -1.57
N SER A 47 2.40 1.33 -2.71
CA SER A 47 3.12 1.69 -3.93
C SER A 47 2.84 3.11 -4.39
N TRP A 48 1.59 3.58 -4.29
CA TRP A 48 1.23 4.97 -4.62
C TRP A 48 1.85 5.99 -3.65
N MET A 49 1.84 5.72 -2.35
CA MET A 49 2.49 6.61 -1.39
C MET A 49 4.00 6.71 -1.62
N ILE A 50 4.65 5.61 -1.99
CA ILE A 50 6.09 5.60 -2.33
C ILE A 50 6.35 6.39 -3.61
N ALA A 51 5.55 6.18 -4.65
CA ALA A 51 5.66 6.92 -5.90
C ALA A 51 5.47 8.44 -5.69
N ALA A 52 4.62 8.83 -4.74
CA ALA A 52 4.43 10.21 -4.32
C ALA A 52 5.58 10.78 -3.47
N GLY A 53 6.56 9.95 -3.10
CA GLY A 53 7.71 10.35 -2.28
C GLY A 53 7.42 10.46 -0.79
N VAL A 54 6.34 9.81 -0.29
CA VAL A 54 6.07 9.77 1.15
C VAL A 54 7.14 8.92 1.83
N PRO A 55 7.78 9.42 2.91
CA PRO A 55 8.80 8.65 3.62
C PRO A 55 8.28 7.31 4.16
N LEU A 56 9.10 6.26 4.04
CA LEU A 56 8.74 4.91 4.48
C LEU A 56 8.24 4.81 5.94
N PRO A 57 8.79 5.55 6.93
CA PRO A 57 8.26 5.52 8.30
C PRO A 57 6.82 6.03 8.40
N VAL A 58 6.46 7.05 7.60
CA VAL A 58 5.10 7.60 7.56
C VAL A 58 4.15 6.58 6.94
N ILE A 59 4.58 5.91 5.88
CA ILE A 59 3.81 4.84 5.24
C ILE A 59 3.58 3.67 6.20
N GLN A 60 4.61 3.25 6.94
CA GLN A 60 4.48 2.18 7.93
C GLN A 60 3.44 2.54 9.00
N ALA A 61 3.51 3.74 9.55
CA ALA A 61 2.56 4.24 10.55
C ALA A 61 1.13 4.31 9.97
N HIS A 62 0.98 4.81 8.74
CA HIS A 62 -0.32 4.91 8.06
C HIS A 62 -0.95 3.53 7.83
N LEU A 63 -0.15 2.54 7.44
CA LEU A 63 -0.63 1.19 7.20
C LEU A 63 -0.87 0.45 8.54
N GLY A 64 -0.15 0.79 9.60
CA GLY A 64 -0.20 0.04 10.86
C GLY A 64 0.50 -1.32 10.74
N HIS A 65 1.58 -1.40 9.95
CA HIS A 65 2.40 -2.61 9.92
C HIS A 65 3.15 -2.75 11.24
N GLU A 66 2.96 -3.90 11.91
CA GLU A 66 3.71 -4.28 13.10
C GLU A 66 5.22 -4.40 12.82
N SER A 67 5.60 -4.62 11.55
CA SER A 67 6.98 -4.74 11.11
C SER A 67 7.34 -3.82 9.94
N ILE A 68 8.35 -2.96 10.16
CA ILE A 68 8.99 -2.12 9.13
C ILE A 68 9.76 -2.97 8.10
N THR A 69 10.19 -4.17 8.48
CA THR A 69 11.02 -5.08 7.66
C THR A 69 10.26 -5.57 6.44
N THR A 70 8.94 -5.78 6.54
CA THR A 70 8.07 -6.08 5.39
C THR A 70 8.00 -4.88 4.44
N THR A 71 7.93 -3.65 4.96
CA THR A 71 7.82 -2.44 4.16
C THR A 71 9.15 -2.12 3.45
N ILE A 72 10.29 -2.21 4.15
CA ILE A 72 11.62 -2.02 3.56
C ILE A 72 11.95 -3.15 2.58
N GLY A 73 11.66 -4.40 2.91
CA GLY A 73 11.90 -5.54 2.02
C GLY A 73 11.06 -5.50 0.74
N VAL A 74 9.79 -5.10 0.84
CA VAL A 74 8.87 -5.04 -0.32
C VAL A 74 9.05 -3.76 -1.12
N TYR A 75 9.45 -2.63 -0.51
CA TYR A 75 9.41 -1.32 -1.16
C TYR A 75 10.71 -0.52 -1.16
N GLY A 76 11.73 -0.93 -0.43
CA GLY A 76 13.01 -0.21 -0.36
C GLY A 76 13.67 -0.01 -1.73
N HIS A 77 13.42 -0.92 -2.68
CA HIS A 77 13.91 -0.80 -4.05
C HIS A 77 13.19 0.28 -4.88
N LEU A 78 11.99 0.70 -4.48
CA LEU A 78 11.22 1.76 -5.15
C LEU A 78 11.63 3.15 -4.69
N ASP A 79 12.30 3.28 -3.53
CA ASP A 79 12.68 4.55 -2.93
C ASP A 79 14.02 5.11 -3.44
N ARG A 80 14.20 5.08 -4.76
CA ARG A 80 15.42 5.57 -5.42
C ARG A 80 15.60 7.08 -5.24
N ARG A 81 14.50 7.81 -5.08
CA ARG A 81 14.47 9.26 -4.91
C ARG A 81 15.03 9.69 -3.55
N SER A 82 14.66 9.00 -2.47
CA SER A 82 15.22 9.30 -1.15
C SER A 82 16.69 8.91 -1.06
N ALA A 83 17.11 7.82 -1.71
CA ALA A 83 18.53 7.46 -1.81
C ALA A 83 19.36 8.57 -2.51
N GLN A 84 18.85 9.12 -3.62
CA GLN A 84 19.49 10.25 -4.31
C GLN A 84 19.51 11.52 -3.45
N ALA A 85 18.40 11.83 -2.76
CA ALA A 85 18.31 12.98 -1.87
C ALA A 85 19.31 12.87 -0.71
N GLY A 86 19.47 11.68 -0.12
CA GLY A 86 20.45 11.42 0.93
C GLY A 86 21.89 11.63 0.45
N ALA A 87 22.23 11.11 -0.74
CA ALA A 87 23.54 11.31 -1.34
C ALA A 87 23.84 12.80 -1.61
N ALA A 88 22.86 13.54 -2.15
CA ALA A 88 23.00 14.97 -2.42
C ALA A 88 23.18 15.78 -1.12
N ALA A 89 22.44 15.45 -0.07
CA ALA A 89 22.55 16.12 1.23
C ALA A 89 23.94 15.93 1.88
N ILE A 90 24.51 14.71 1.79
CA ILE A 90 25.86 14.43 2.27
C ILE A 90 26.90 15.20 1.42
N GLY A 91 26.77 15.20 0.09
CA GLY A 91 27.65 15.98 -0.78
C GLY A 91 27.68 17.46 -0.41
N ALA A 92 26.50 18.08 -0.25
CA ALA A 92 26.40 19.48 0.15
C ALA A 92 26.99 19.76 1.54
N ALA A 93 26.85 18.83 2.49
CA ALA A 93 27.43 18.98 3.82
C ALA A 93 28.96 18.84 3.82
N LEU A 94 29.51 18.02 2.94
CA LEU A 94 30.95 17.85 2.77
C LEU A 94 31.59 19.04 2.05
N ASP A 95 30.90 19.64 1.07
CA ASP A 95 31.38 20.83 0.35
C ASP A 95 31.36 22.11 1.22
N ALA A 96 30.71 22.06 2.38
CA ALA A 96 30.58 23.18 3.32
C ALA A 96 31.67 23.20 4.41
N VAL A 97 32.63 22.26 4.39
CA VAL A 97 33.78 22.15 5.30
C VAL A 97 35.06 22.54 4.58
#